data_AF-A0A3S2VII6-F1
#
_entry.id   AF-A0A3S2VII6-F1
#
_cell.length_a   1.000
_cell.length_b   1.000
_cell.length_c   1.000
_cell.angle_alpha   90.00
_cell.angle_beta   90.00
_cell.angle_gamma   90.00
#
_symmetry.space_group_name_H-M   'P 1'
#
loop_
_entity.id
_entity.type
_entity.pdbx_description
1 polymer ?
#
loop_
_entity_poly.entity_id
_entity_poly.type
_entity_poly.pdbx_seq_one_letter_code
_entity_poly.pdbx_strand_id
1 'polypeptide(L)'
;KPIKKSKQGRFQIIDVCGMMDPITKYTHQFASADNIPSRMREAFRLAEEEKPGAVHLELPEDIAAEQTDALPIPRSLHRRPLAEHVAIQAAVEKLQNARNPILVIGAGANRKMTAKVLKQLIDKTGIPFITTQMGKGVVDERHPRFLGN
;
A
#
# COMPACT_ATOMS: atom_id res chain seq x y z
N LYS A 1 -20.08 -17.80 -8.40
CA LYS A 1 -21.02 -17.85 -9.55
C LYS A 1 -20.27 -18.40 -10.76
N PRO A 2 -20.79 -19.38 -11.51
CA PRO A 2 -20.17 -19.79 -12.76
C PRO A 2 -20.28 -18.68 -13.80
N ILE A 3 -19.27 -18.56 -14.66
CA ILE A 3 -19.23 -17.57 -15.74
C ILE A 3 -19.30 -18.19 -17.14
N LYS A 4 -18.88 -19.45 -17.29
CA LYS A 4 -18.95 -20.27 -18.52
C LYS A 4 -20.19 -21.17 -18.54
N LYS A 5 -20.58 -21.75 -17.40
CA LYS A 5 -21.79 -22.59 -17.30
C LYS A 5 -23.06 -21.76 -17.03
N SER A 6 -24.22 -22.26 -17.48
CA SER A 6 -25.50 -21.53 -17.42
C SER A 6 -25.81 -20.98 -16.03
N LYS A 7 -26.16 -19.69 -15.98
CA LYS A 7 -26.46 -18.95 -14.75
C LYS A 7 -27.90 -19.20 -14.30
N GLN A 8 -28.18 -20.33 -13.66
CA GLN A 8 -29.40 -20.47 -12.85
C GLN A 8 -29.37 -19.42 -11.70
N GLY A 9 -30.52 -18.85 -11.34
CA GLY A 9 -30.60 -17.88 -10.23
C GLY A 9 -30.04 -16.48 -10.52
N ARG A 10 -30.22 -15.94 -11.73
CA ARG A 10 -29.70 -14.60 -12.13
C ARG A 10 -30.05 -13.47 -11.17
N PHE A 11 -31.19 -13.54 -10.49
CA PHE A 11 -31.63 -12.54 -9.51
C PHE A 11 -30.76 -12.48 -8.24
N GLN A 12 -29.93 -13.50 -7.98
CA GLN A 12 -28.98 -13.54 -6.86
C GLN A 12 -27.56 -13.09 -7.28
N ILE A 13 -27.36 -12.78 -8.56
CA ILE A 13 -26.02 -12.43 -9.08
C ILE A 13 -25.79 -10.93 -8.93
N ILE A 14 -24.88 -10.58 -8.04
CA ILE A 14 -24.38 -9.21 -7.87
C ILE A 14 -23.04 -9.00 -8.59
N ASP A 15 -22.78 -7.77 -9.00
CA ASP A 15 -21.49 -7.36 -9.55
C ASP A 15 -20.51 -6.99 -8.42
N VAL A 16 -19.92 -8.02 -7.82
CA VAL A 16 -18.93 -7.86 -6.74
C VAL A 16 -17.73 -7.06 -7.22
N CYS A 17 -17.26 -7.28 -8.46
CA CYS A 17 -16.14 -6.52 -8.98
C CYS A 17 -16.46 -5.02 -9.05
N GLY A 18 -17.61 -4.65 -9.61
CA GLY A 18 -18.07 -3.26 -9.63
C GLY A 18 -18.24 -2.64 -8.24
N MET A 19 -18.71 -3.42 -7.25
CA MET A 19 -18.82 -2.96 -5.86
C MET A 19 -17.46 -2.75 -5.17
N MET A 20 -16.47 -3.58 -5.49
CA MET A 20 -15.14 -3.54 -4.87
C MET A 20 -14.18 -2.55 -5.54
N ASP A 21 -14.42 -2.18 -6.80
CA ASP A 21 -13.60 -1.24 -7.57
C ASP A 21 -13.29 0.07 -6.83
N PRO A 22 -14.27 0.80 -6.24
CA PRO A 22 -13.98 2.08 -5.58
C PRO A 22 -13.24 1.96 -4.25
N ILE A 23 -13.12 0.76 -3.67
CA ILE A 23 -12.54 0.52 -2.33
C ILE A 23 -11.31 -0.38 -2.36
N THR A 24 -10.86 -0.80 -3.53
CA THR A 24 -9.64 -1.61 -3.71
C THR A 24 -8.73 -0.99 -4.77
N LYS A 25 -7.42 -1.26 -4.70
CA LYS A 25 -6.48 -0.84 -5.75
C LYS A 25 -6.65 -1.64 -7.04
N TYR A 26 -7.20 -2.84 -6.91
CA TYR A 26 -7.34 -3.80 -7.98
C TYR A 26 -8.47 -4.76 -7.62
N THR A 27 -9.43 -4.89 -8.52
CA THR A 27 -10.50 -5.88 -8.45
C THR A 27 -10.51 -6.67 -9.76
N HIS A 28 -10.55 -7.99 -9.69
CA HIS A 28 -10.55 -8.81 -10.89
C HIS A 28 -11.26 -10.14 -10.72
N GLN A 29 -12.06 -10.53 -11.72
CA GLN A 29 -12.64 -11.85 -11.82
C GLN A 29 -11.82 -12.71 -12.78
N PHE A 30 -11.40 -13.90 -12.35
CA PHE A 30 -10.68 -14.83 -13.22
C PHE A 30 -11.58 -15.35 -14.34
N ALA A 31 -11.03 -15.46 -15.56
CA ALA A 31 -11.73 -15.95 -16.75
C ALA A 31 -11.28 -17.36 -17.21
N SER A 32 -10.15 -17.85 -16.70
CA SER A 32 -9.54 -19.15 -17.02
C SER A 32 -8.54 -19.51 -15.92
N ALA A 33 -8.37 -20.82 -15.66
CA ALA A 33 -7.37 -21.31 -14.72
C ALA A 33 -5.92 -20.95 -15.12
N ASP A 34 -5.60 -20.91 -16.42
CA ASP A 34 -4.25 -20.60 -16.93
C ASP A 34 -3.80 -19.17 -16.57
N ASN A 35 -4.75 -18.26 -16.38
CA ASN A 35 -4.49 -16.87 -16.03
C ASN A 35 -4.33 -16.65 -14.51
N ILE A 36 -4.61 -17.65 -13.68
CA ILE A 36 -4.56 -17.50 -12.22
C ILE A 36 -3.17 -17.06 -11.74
N PRO A 37 -2.06 -17.70 -12.17
CA PRO A 37 -0.73 -17.32 -11.69
C PRO A 37 -0.35 -15.87 -11.98
N SER A 38 -0.65 -15.38 -13.19
CA SER A 38 -0.30 -14.02 -13.61
C SER A 38 -1.11 -12.96 -12.89
N ARG A 39 -2.43 -13.16 -12.77
CA ARG A 39 -3.34 -12.25 -12.06
C ARG A 39 -3.10 -12.25 -10.57
N MET A 40 -2.77 -13.40 -9.98
CA MET A 40 -2.33 -13.47 -8.59
C MET A 40 -1.06 -12.66 -8.37
N ARG A 41 -0.06 -12.82 -9.26
CA ARG A 41 1.20 -12.09 -9.13
C ARG A 41 1.01 -10.58 -9.19
N GLU A 42 0.16 -10.12 -10.11
CA GLU A 42 -0.19 -8.72 -10.28
C GLU A 42 -0.94 -8.15 -9.06
N ALA A 43 -1.92 -8.90 -8.53
CA ALA A 43 -2.69 -8.46 -7.37
C ALA A 43 -1.79 -8.20 -6.15
N PHE A 44 -0.85 -9.11 -5.87
CA PHE A 44 0.12 -8.90 -4.79
C PHE A 44 1.08 -7.74 -5.09
N ARG A 45 1.54 -7.59 -6.34
CA ARG A 45 2.40 -6.47 -6.75
C ARG A 45 1.70 -5.14 -6.46
N LEU A 46 0.44 -5.00 -6.87
CA LEU A 46 -0.38 -3.82 -6.64
C LEU A 46 -0.72 -3.61 -5.15
N ALA A 47 -0.95 -4.69 -4.39
CA ALA A 47 -1.22 -4.59 -2.96
C ALA A 47 -0.02 -4.04 -2.16
N GLU A 48 1.20 -4.43 -2.56
CA GLU A 48 2.44 -4.08 -1.88
C GLU A 48 3.09 -2.78 -2.39
N GLU A 49 2.82 -2.40 -3.66
CA GLU A 49 3.35 -1.18 -4.27
C GLU A 49 2.82 0.09 -3.57
N GLU A 50 3.63 1.14 -3.55
CA GLU A 50 3.33 2.40 -2.88
C GLU A 50 2.18 3.16 -3.54
N LYS A 51 1.14 3.61 -2.81
CA LYS A 51 0.81 3.31 -1.41
C LYS A 51 0.18 1.90 -1.29
N PRO A 52 0.56 1.08 -0.29
CA PRO A 52 -0.03 -0.24 -0.11
C PRO A 52 -1.54 -0.16 0.12
N GLY A 53 -2.28 -1.18 -0.32
CA GLY A 53 -3.73 -1.20 -0.21
C GLY A 53 -4.36 -2.54 -0.53
N ALA A 54 -5.66 -2.66 -0.25
CA ALA A 54 -6.41 -3.89 -0.48
C ALA A 54 -6.59 -4.16 -1.99
N VAL A 55 -6.63 -5.44 -2.33
CA VAL A 55 -6.97 -5.96 -3.66
C VAL A 55 -8.03 -7.05 -3.50
N HIS A 56 -8.88 -7.21 -4.50
CA HIS A 56 -9.95 -8.19 -4.52
C HIS A 56 -9.83 -9.08 -5.76
N LEU A 57 -9.93 -10.39 -5.55
CA LEU A 57 -9.92 -11.37 -6.62
C LEU A 57 -11.15 -12.27 -6.48
N GLU A 58 -11.98 -12.31 -7.52
CA GLU A 58 -13.13 -13.20 -7.58
C GLU A 58 -12.74 -14.45 -8.38
N LEU A 59 -12.84 -15.61 -7.74
CA LEU A 59 -12.63 -16.92 -8.37
C LEU A 59 -13.98 -17.60 -8.62
N PRO A 60 -14.48 -17.62 -9.87
CA PRO A 60 -15.66 -18.39 -10.23
C PRO A 60 -15.46 -19.88 -9.98
N GLU A 61 -16.52 -20.57 -9.57
CA GLU A 61 -16.50 -22.00 -9.27
C GLU A 61 -16.13 -22.86 -10.49
N ASP A 62 -16.65 -22.52 -11.67
CA ASP A 62 -16.36 -23.26 -12.90
C ASP A 62 -14.92 -23.05 -13.37
N ILE A 63 -14.35 -21.87 -13.12
CA ILE A 63 -12.91 -21.62 -13.34
C ILE A 63 -12.05 -22.36 -12.31
N ALA A 64 -12.48 -22.42 -11.05
CA ALA A 64 -11.77 -23.18 -10.01
C ALA A 64 -11.72 -24.68 -10.31
N ALA A 65 -12.70 -25.20 -11.04
CA ALA A 65 -12.77 -26.61 -11.45
C ALA A 65 -11.94 -26.94 -12.70
N GLU A 66 -11.42 -25.94 -13.43
CA GLU A 66 -10.59 -26.16 -14.60
C GLU A 66 -9.22 -26.75 -14.23
N GLN A 67 -8.75 -27.69 -15.03
CA GLN A 67 -7.40 -28.22 -14.93
C GLN A 67 -6.43 -27.32 -15.70
N THR A 68 -5.24 -27.09 -15.15
CA THR A 68 -4.19 -26.29 -15.78
C THR A 68 -2.81 -26.82 -15.38
N ASP A 69 -1.86 -26.73 -16.29
CA ASP A 69 -0.43 -26.98 -16.04
C ASP A 69 0.31 -25.68 -15.66
N ALA A 70 -0.40 -24.54 -15.58
CA ALA A 70 0.20 -23.26 -15.26
C ALA A 70 0.72 -23.21 -13.82
N LEU A 71 1.98 -22.82 -13.66
CA LEU A 71 2.67 -22.79 -12.37
C LEU A 71 2.63 -21.40 -11.72
N PRO A 72 2.65 -21.29 -10.38
CA PRO A 72 2.77 -20.02 -9.68
C PRO A 72 3.99 -19.21 -10.12
N ILE A 73 3.78 -17.92 -10.42
CA ILE A 73 4.87 -17.02 -10.79
C ILE A 73 5.61 -16.56 -9.52
N PRO A 74 6.94 -16.70 -9.45
CA PRO A 74 7.72 -16.28 -8.29
C PRO A 74 7.57 -14.78 -8.02
N ARG A 75 7.79 -14.36 -6.77
CA ARG A 75 7.69 -12.94 -6.42
C ARG A 75 8.75 -12.14 -7.18
N SER A 76 8.35 -10.99 -7.73
CA SER A 76 9.28 -9.97 -8.18
C SER A 76 9.58 -9.02 -7.02
N LEU A 77 10.82 -8.54 -6.92
CA LEU A 77 11.18 -7.50 -5.97
C LEU A 77 10.92 -6.14 -6.63
N HIS A 78 10.00 -5.36 -6.08
CA HIS A 78 9.82 -3.97 -6.50
C HIS A 78 10.69 -3.04 -5.66
N ARG A 79 11.50 -2.20 -6.32
CA ARG A 79 12.29 -1.18 -5.64
C ARG A 79 11.42 0.03 -5.40
N ARG A 80 11.32 0.46 -4.13
CA ARG A 80 10.62 1.70 -3.79
C ARG A 80 11.28 2.90 -4.47
N PRO A 81 10.50 3.90 -4.91
CA PRO A 81 11.05 5.13 -5.45
C PRO A 81 11.93 5.79 -4.38
N LEU A 82 13.09 6.29 -4.81
CA LEU A 82 13.99 7.07 -3.97
C LEU A 82 13.89 8.55 -4.39
N ALA A 83 13.92 9.44 -3.40
CA ALA A 83 14.02 10.85 -3.69
C ALA A 83 15.38 11.17 -4.32
N GLU A 84 15.38 12.03 -5.33
CA GLU A 84 16.62 12.49 -5.96
C GLU A 84 17.43 13.36 -5.00
N HIS A 85 18.75 13.33 -5.15
CA HIS A 85 19.67 14.08 -4.28
C HIS A 85 19.39 15.59 -4.32
N VAL A 86 19.04 16.13 -5.49
CA VAL A 86 18.71 17.55 -5.69
C VAL A 86 17.46 17.94 -4.88
N ALA A 87 16.43 17.10 -4.88
CA ALA A 87 15.21 17.33 -4.10
C ALA A 87 15.49 17.28 -2.58
N ILE A 88 16.37 16.38 -2.14
CA ILE A 88 16.81 16.29 -0.74
C ILE A 88 17.58 17.56 -0.34
N GLN A 89 18.52 18.02 -1.16
CA GLN A 89 19.27 19.27 -0.91
C GLN A 89 18.34 20.48 -0.79
N ALA A 90 17.39 20.63 -1.71
CA ALA A 90 16.41 21.70 -1.65
C ALA A 90 15.56 21.67 -0.37
N ALA A 91 15.21 20.48 0.13
CA ALA A 91 14.51 20.34 1.41
C ALA A 91 15.40 20.73 2.61
N VAL A 92 16.68 20.35 2.58
CA VAL A 92 17.65 20.71 3.64
C VAL A 92 17.87 22.22 3.69
N GLU A 93 18.06 22.89 2.55
CA GLU A 93 18.21 24.34 2.48
C GLU A 93 16.99 25.08 3.04
N LYS A 94 15.78 24.59 2.74
CA LYS A 94 14.55 25.15 3.31
C LYS A 94 14.49 24.96 4.83
N LEU A 95 14.92 23.80 5.34
CA LEU A 95 14.95 23.54 6.79
C LEU A 95 15.99 24.42 7.51
N GLN A 96 17.16 24.63 6.91
CA GLN A 96 18.22 25.47 7.49
C GLN A 96 17.83 26.95 7.57
N ASN A 97 17.07 27.44 6.60
CA ASN A 97 16.59 28.83 6.57
C ASN A 97 15.29 29.04 7.36
N ALA A 98 14.66 27.97 7.86
CA ALA A 98 13.40 28.06 8.59
C ALA A 98 13.63 28.63 10.01
N ARG A 99 12.81 29.62 10.40
CA ARG A 99 12.87 30.20 11.76
C ARG A 99 12.21 29.30 12.81
N ASN A 100 11.07 28.71 12.47
CA ASN A 100 10.27 27.86 13.37
C ASN A 100 9.76 26.61 12.62
N PRO A 101 10.65 25.68 12.23
CA PRO A 101 10.23 24.46 11.54
C PRO A 101 9.45 23.53 12.48
N ILE A 102 8.53 22.76 11.90
CA ILE A 102 7.81 21.68 12.58
C ILE A 102 7.68 20.49 11.64
N LEU A 103 7.84 19.27 12.18
CA LEU A 103 7.60 18.04 11.44
C LEU A 103 6.16 17.57 11.64
N VAL A 104 5.48 17.22 10.56
CA VAL A 104 4.17 16.58 10.59
C VAL A 104 4.33 15.12 10.18
N ILE A 105 4.21 14.21 11.14
CA ILE A 105 4.47 12.79 10.94
C ILE A 105 3.17 12.08 10.56
N GLY A 106 3.10 11.57 9.32
CA GLY A 106 1.94 10.84 8.81
C GLY A 106 2.13 9.32 8.77
N ALA A 107 1.11 8.61 8.26
CA ALA A 107 1.06 7.15 8.12
C ALA A 107 2.28 6.53 7.43
N GLY A 108 2.84 7.24 6.43
CA GLY A 108 3.99 6.77 5.66
C GLY A 108 5.25 6.55 6.49
N ALA A 109 5.33 7.17 7.67
CA ALA A 109 6.48 7.05 8.55
C ALA A 109 6.42 5.81 9.46
N ASN A 110 5.29 5.08 9.53
CA ASN A 110 5.09 3.87 10.35
C ASN A 110 5.79 2.61 9.78
N ARG A 111 6.86 2.81 9.01
CA ARG A 111 7.67 1.74 8.43
C ARG A 111 8.88 1.53 9.31
N LYS A 112 9.22 0.27 9.60
CA LYS A 112 10.25 -0.12 10.58
C LYS A 112 11.56 0.66 10.50
N MET A 113 12.07 0.93 9.29
CA MET A 113 13.31 1.69 9.11
C MET A 113 13.14 3.21 9.23
N THR A 114 12.00 3.75 8.79
CA THR A 114 11.73 5.19 8.77
C THR A 114 11.61 5.76 10.17
N ALA A 115 10.94 5.06 11.09
CA ALA A 115 10.81 5.47 12.48
C ALA A 115 12.16 5.75 13.17
N LYS A 116 13.13 4.84 13.00
CA LYS A 116 14.48 4.98 13.58
C LYS A 116 15.23 6.19 13.01
N VAL A 117 15.24 6.35 11.70
CA VAL A 117 15.96 7.44 11.03
C VAL A 117 15.29 8.79 11.30
N LEU A 118 13.96 8.83 11.37
CA LEU A 118 13.20 10.02 11.71
C LEU A 118 13.48 10.47 13.15
N LYS A 119 13.53 9.52 14.10
CA LYS A 119 13.94 9.82 15.47
C LYS A 119 15.36 10.43 15.50
N GLN A 120 16.31 9.86 14.77
CA GLN A 120 17.68 10.43 14.69
C GLN A 120 17.70 11.84 14.11
N LEU A 121 16.86 12.13 13.10
CA LEU A 121 16.72 13.47 12.56
C LEU A 121 16.19 14.45 13.62
N ILE A 122 15.17 14.05 14.37
CA ILE A 122 14.60 14.86 15.46
C ILE A 122 15.63 15.08 16.57
N ASP A 123 16.31 14.03 17.02
CA ASP A 123 17.34 14.10 18.07
C ASP A 123 18.48 15.06 17.66
N LYS A 124 18.90 15.01 16.38
CA LYS A 124 20.01 15.82 15.86
C LYS A 124 19.64 17.28 15.62
N THR A 125 18.42 17.54 15.15
CA THR A 125 18.01 18.89 14.73
C THR A 125 17.24 19.63 15.81
N GLY A 126 16.66 18.93 16.78
CA GLY A 126 15.78 19.49 17.80
C GLY A 126 14.45 20.02 17.25
N ILE A 127 14.10 19.74 16.00
CA ILE A 127 12.86 20.22 15.39
C ILE A 127 11.67 19.55 16.09
N PRO A 128 10.68 20.33 16.58
CA PRO A 128 9.47 19.77 17.18
C PRO A 128 8.62 19.02 16.15
N PHE A 129 7.79 18.08 16.63
CA PHE A 129 6.91 17.32 15.76
C PHE A 129 5.51 17.14 16.32
N ILE A 130 4.55 16.99 15.41
CA ILE A 130 3.19 16.50 15.67
C ILE A 130 2.97 15.23 14.85
N THR A 131 2.02 14.39 15.26
CA THR A 131 1.63 13.22 14.44
C THR A 131 0.18 13.33 13.98
N THR A 132 -0.11 12.83 12.77
CA THR A 132 -1.50 12.59 12.39
C THR A 132 -2.01 11.36 13.14
N GLN A 133 -3.34 11.14 13.16
CA GLN A 133 -3.92 9.95 13.78
C GLN A 133 -3.28 8.64 13.28
N MET A 134 -2.89 8.60 12.01
CA MET A 134 -2.23 7.44 11.40
C MET A 134 -0.70 7.40 11.59
N GLY A 135 -0.09 8.51 12.02
CA GLY A 135 1.34 8.61 12.34
C GLY A 135 1.65 8.38 13.82
N LYS A 136 0.64 8.15 14.66
CA LYS A 136 0.79 7.81 16.08
C LYS A 136 1.73 6.62 16.26
N GLY A 137 2.63 6.73 17.23
CA GLY A 137 3.60 5.68 17.56
C GLY A 137 4.81 5.55 16.63
N VAL A 138 4.92 6.36 15.57
CA VAL A 138 6.12 6.39 14.71
C VAL A 138 7.34 6.85 15.49
N VAL A 139 7.17 7.91 16.27
CA VAL A 139 8.13 8.38 17.27
C VAL A 139 7.39 8.34 18.60
N ASP A 140 8.08 7.95 19.67
CA ASP A 140 7.51 7.90 21.01
C ASP A 140 6.93 9.28 21.37
N GLU A 141 5.64 9.33 21.70
CA GLU A 141 4.94 10.57 22.05
C GLU A 141 5.41 11.15 23.40
N ARG A 142 6.17 10.39 24.20
CA ARG A 142 6.86 10.91 25.40
C ARG A 142 8.14 11.69 25.07
N HIS A 143 8.49 11.81 23.79
CA HIS A 143 9.68 12.52 23.37
C HIS A 143 9.59 14.02 23.72
N PRO A 144 10.64 14.66 24.25
CA PRO A 144 10.60 16.08 24.67
C PRO A 144 10.25 17.11 23.58
N ARG A 145 10.32 16.68 22.32
CA ARG A 145 10.01 17.49 21.13
C ARG A 145 8.61 17.23 20.54
N PHE A 146 7.79 16.39 21.19
CA PHE A 146 6.42 16.14 20.77
C PHE A 146 5.49 17.29 21.20
N LEU A 147 4.65 17.77 20.28
CA LEU A 147 3.71 18.87 20.53
C LEU A 147 2.23 18.46 20.49
N GLY A 148 1.90 17.21 20.16
CA GLY A 148 0.52 16.73 20.11
C GLY A 148 0.12 16.07 18.79
N ASN A 149 -1.17 15.77 18.69
CA ASN A 149 -1.83 15.07 17.58
C ASN A 149 -2.98 15.88 17.00
#